data_AF-A0A2V6T715-F1
#
_entry.id   AF-A0A2V6T715-F1
#
_cell.length_a   1.000
_cell.length_b   1.000
_cell.length_c   1.000
_cell.angle_alpha   90.00
_cell.angle_beta   90.00
_cell.angle_gamma   90.00
#
_symmetry.space_group_name_H-M   'P 1'
#
loop_
_entity.id
_entity.type
_entity.pdbx_description
1 polymer ?
#
loop_
_entity_poly.entity_id
_entity_poly.type
_entity_poly.pdbx_seq_one_letter_code
_entity_poly.pdbx_strand_id
1 'polypeptide(L)'
;MKIRKMLTVVEEIYEDGGKKAVRPIKKVAAIAVIENPFAGRFVEDLQELVKTGEELGDLLGRRAVAALGAPAHSYGKAAIVGEQGEYEHAAAILHPTLGAPFRSAVGGGQAIIPSAKKLGGPGATIDVPLHYKDAAFVRTHFDATRGRPHRGRGQERGRVEMKFGLRIPSFALGPKTATLAEMGAYLRRAEDLGFDSAVSIDHLLQTPPAYACTWLEPVALLSALAGVTRTIKLGTMVLVLPLRNPAYFAKEWATLDLLSGGRSILGVGVGWHEEEFGLMGIPHKERGRRMDEMLELVTALWAGDNVTYAGQYYQVKNLTIDPKPAQKPHPPIWIGGGSQPFEKVYGQTVTNIDPVLKRIAKYARTWVPHSSATADMVKEDWEKIQRFMAGLGRKPGDMTKVYSNFVYVLKKGEKPEVAAPHFKVYSGMDLPYWQEYYLLGEAEQVAERIRAKIASLGGCEHVVLNPLNWSTDQLERLAGEVLPRVAKP
;
A
#
# COMPACT_ATOMS: atom_id res chain seq x y z
N MET A 1 17.21 -11.45 28.89
CA MET A 1 16.22 -11.14 27.82
C MET A 1 16.85 -10.33 26.69
N LYS A 2 16.51 -10.59 25.42
CA LYS A 2 16.89 -9.75 24.27
C LYS A 2 15.66 -9.07 23.65
N ILE A 3 15.59 -7.74 23.78
CA ILE A 3 14.48 -6.94 23.24
C ILE A 3 14.83 -6.50 21.81
N ARG A 4 13.99 -6.87 20.84
CA ARG A 4 14.10 -6.42 19.44
C ARG A 4 13.48 -5.06 19.22
N LYS A 5 12.36 -4.76 19.90
CA LYS A 5 11.62 -3.51 19.73
C LYS A 5 10.79 -3.20 20.97
N MET A 6 10.63 -1.91 21.28
CA MET A 6 9.62 -1.41 22.20
C MET A 6 8.67 -0.46 21.49
N LEU A 7 7.42 -0.44 21.93
CA LEU A 7 6.38 0.47 21.45
C LEU A 7 5.54 0.93 22.64
N THR A 8 5.13 2.19 22.62
CA THR A 8 4.14 2.72 23.55
C THR A 8 3.02 3.34 22.75
N VAL A 9 1.79 2.90 23.00
CA VAL A 9 0.57 3.45 22.40
C VAL A 9 -0.13 4.26 23.48
N VAL A 10 -0.48 5.50 23.15
CA VAL A 10 -1.26 6.40 24.01
C VAL A 10 -2.54 6.77 23.27
N GLU A 11 -3.67 6.57 23.91
CA GLU A 11 -4.99 6.94 23.41
C GLU A 11 -5.62 7.92 24.39
N GLU A 12 -6.13 9.04 23.89
CA GLU A 12 -6.81 10.08 24.67
C GLU A 12 -8.21 10.31 24.08
N ILE A 13 -9.23 10.05 24.89
CA ILE A 13 -10.64 10.10 24.50
C ILE A 13 -11.24 11.38 25.07
N TYR A 14 -11.52 12.35 24.20
CA TYR A 14 -12.07 13.66 24.55
C TYR A 14 -13.61 13.71 24.45
N GLU A 15 -14.22 12.78 23.72
CA GLU A 15 -15.66 12.70 23.46
C GLU A 15 -16.04 11.23 23.20
N ASP A 16 -17.20 10.82 23.72
CA ASP A 16 -17.79 9.49 23.45
C ASP A 16 -19.32 9.62 23.35
N GLY A 17 -19.92 8.95 22.37
CA GLY A 17 -21.36 9.01 22.11
C GLY A 17 -21.92 10.41 21.86
N GLY A 18 -21.14 11.33 21.29
CA GLY A 18 -21.53 12.73 21.06
C GLY A 18 -21.46 13.62 22.30
N LYS A 19 -20.96 13.09 23.44
CA LYS A 19 -20.84 13.81 24.70
C LYS A 19 -19.37 14.02 25.04
N LYS A 20 -18.96 15.29 25.18
CA LYS A 20 -17.61 15.63 25.62
C LYS A 20 -17.34 15.05 27.02
N ALA A 21 -16.18 14.44 27.17
CA ALA A 21 -15.74 13.90 28.44
C ALA A 21 -15.42 15.06 29.42
N VAL A 22 -15.83 14.91 30.69
CA VAL A 22 -15.50 15.89 31.74
C VAL A 22 -13.98 16.00 31.94
N ARG A 23 -13.28 14.90 31.74
CA ARG A 23 -11.82 14.81 31.65
C ARG A 23 -11.47 13.77 30.57
N PRO A 24 -10.42 13.98 29.75
CA PRO A 24 -10.04 13.00 28.75
C PRO A 24 -9.70 11.65 29.40
N ILE A 25 -10.24 10.55 28.86
CA ILE A 25 -9.85 9.20 29.30
C ILE A 25 -8.56 8.85 28.58
N LYS A 26 -7.51 8.55 29.33
CA LYS A 26 -6.19 8.19 28.78
C LYS A 26 -5.90 6.72 28.99
N LYS A 27 -5.63 6.00 27.90
CA LYS A 27 -5.22 4.59 27.90
C LYS A 27 -3.80 4.46 27.36
N VAL A 28 -3.00 3.60 27.98
CA VAL A 28 -1.61 3.38 27.58
C VAL A 28 -1.32 1.88 27.49
N ALA A 29 -0.72 1.47 26.38
CA ALA A 29 -0.16 0.14 26.20
C ALA A 29 1.36 0.22 25.96
N ALA A 30 2.16 -0.32 26.88
CA ALA A 30 3.59 -0.51 26.69
C ALA A 30 3.86 -1.94 26.21
N ILE A 31 4.57 -2.08 25.09
CA ILE A 31 4.75 -3.33 24.36
C ILE A 31 6.23 -3.56 24.12
N ALA A 32 6.71 -4.78 24.39
CA ALA A 32 8.04 -5.25 24.00
C ALA A 32 7.91 -6.43 23.02
N VAL A 33 8.78 -6.45 22.02
CA VAL A 33 9.00 -7.59 21.13
C VAL A 33 10.34 -8.20 21.54
N ILE A 34 10.31 -9.42 22.03
CA ILE A 34 11.51 -10.15 22.51
C ILE A 34 11.83 -11.33 21.59
N GLU A 35 13.08 -11.77 21.63
CA GLU A 35 13.47 -13.06 21.07
C GLU A 35 12.90 -14.20 21.95
N ASN A 36 12.28 -15.20 21.33
CA ASN A 36 11.81 -16.39 22.03
C ASN A 36 12.89 -17.49 21.95
N PRO A 37 13.55 -17.86 23.08
CA PRO A 37 14.63 -18.85 23.09
C PRO A 37 14.19 -20.28 22.76
N PHE A 38 12.87 -20.53 22.73
CA PHE A 38 12.27 -21.84 22.44
C PHE A 38 11.55 -21.86 21.08
N ALA A 39 11.72 -20.84 20.24
CA ALA A 39 11.17 -20.87 18.89
C ALA A 39 11.72 -22.07 18.09
N GLY A 40 10.83 -22.84 17.47
CA GLY A 40 11.14 -23.98 16.60
C GLY A 40 11.43 -25.29 17.32
N ARG A 41 11.26 -25.36 18.65
CA ARG A 41 11.49 -26.58 19.44
C ARG A 41 10.56 -26.69 20.65
N PHE A 42 10.15 -27.91 20.97
CA PHE A 42 9.44 -28.22 22.20
C PHE A 42 10.43 -28.30 23.38
N VAL A 43 10.07 -27.69 24.50
CA VAL A 43 10.85 -27.71 25.75
C VAL A 43 9.89 -27.84 26.93
N GLU A 44 10.14 -28.80 27.83
CA GLU A 44 9.31 -29.00 29.02
C GLU A 44 9.52 -27.90 30.08
N ASP A 45 10.76 -27.42 30.21
CA ASP A 45 11.13 -26.38 31.17
C ASP A 45 11.14 -24.98 30.53
N LEU A 46 10.16 -24.15 30.91
CA LEU A 46 10.00 -22.77 30.44
C LEU A 46 10.56 -21.71 31.42
N GLN A 47 11.38 -22.07 32.40
CA GLN A 47 11.89 -21.15 33.43
C GLN A 47 12.58 -19.89 32.86
N GLU A 48 13.24 -19.98 31.71
CA GLU A 48 13.86 -18.81 31.06
C GLU A 48 12.82 -17.76 30.64
N LEU A 49 11.66 -18.20 30.13
CA LEU A 49 10.56 -17.31 29.78
C LEU A 49 9.85 -16.76 31.03
N VAL A 50 9.77 -17.55 32.10
CA VAL A 50 9.25 -17.10 33.41
C VAL A 50 10.10 -15.96 33.97
N LYS A 51 11.43 -16.11 33.96
CA LYS A 51 12.36 -15.04 34.37
C LYS A 51 12.23 -13.80 33.48
N THR A 52 12.07 -14.01 32.17
CA THR A 52 11.84 -12.91 31.22
C THR A 52 10.53 -12.16 31.51
N GLY A 53 9.48 -12.87 31.92
CA GLY A 53 8.21 -12.29 32.34
C GLY A 53 8.33 -11.33 33.53
N GLU A 54 9.18 -11.66 34.49
CA GLU A 54 9.47 -10.82 35.66
C GLU A 54 10.13 -9.48 35.25
N GLU A 55 11.20 -9.55 34.43
CA GLU A 55 11.91 -8.39 33.89
C GLU A 55 10.97 -7.49 33.07
N LEU A 56 10.10 -8.10 32.25
CA LEU A 56 9.11 -7.39 31.45
C LEU A 56 8.04 -6.70 32.30
N GLY A 57 7.63 -7.30 33.41
CA GLY A 57 6.62 -6.73 34.30
C GLY A 57 7.03 -5.36 34.85
N ASP A 58 8.26 -5.25 35.37
CA ASP A 58 8.79 -3.97 35.86
C ASP A 58 9.00 -2.97 34.70
N LEU A 59 9.68 -3.41 33.65
CA LEU A 59 10.04 -2.55 32.51
C LEU A 59 8.81 -1.94 31.82
N LEU A 60 7.82 -2.76 31.48
CA LEU A 60 6.61 -2.31 30.79
C LEU A 60 5.70 -1.53 31.73
N GLY A 61 5.61 -1.91 33.01
CA GLY A 61 4.85 -1.18 34.02
C GLY A 61 5.35 0.26 34.18
N ARG A 62 6.66 0.45 34.40
CA ARG A 62 7.25 1.79 34.56
C ARG A 62 7.06 2.64 33.31
N ARG A 63 7.25 2.04 32.14
CA ARG A 63 7.06 2.72 30.85
C ARG A 63 5.62 3.15 30.62
N ALA A 64 4.65 2.30 30.98
CA ALA A 64 3.23 2.62 30.87
C ALA A 64 2.85 3.79 31.80
N VAL A 65 3.30 3.77 33.06
CA VAL A 65 3.04 4.86 34.02
C VAL A 65 3.67 6.17 33.58
N ALA A 66 4.91 6.14 33.10
CA ALA A 66 5.59 7.32 32.59
C ALA A 66 4.84 7.96 31.42
N ALA A 67 4.31 7.15 30.49
CA ALA A 67 3.52 7.65 29.36
C ALA A 67 2.08 8.06 29.76
N LEU A 68 1.52 7.43 30.78
CA LEU A 68 0.21 7.81 31.33
C LEU A 68 0.29 9.22 31.93
N GLY A 69 1.38 9.53 32.66
CA GLY A 69 1.59 10.83 33.30
C GLY A 69 0.64 11.08 34.49
N ALA A 70 -0.01 10.02 34.98
CA ALA A 70 -0.96 10.03 36.08
C ALA A 70 -0.98 8.64 36.77
N PRO A 71 -1.52 8.52 38.00
CA PRO A 71 -1.70 7.23 38.66
C PRO A 71 -2.58 6.28 37.83
N ALA A 72 -2.18 5.00 37.73
CA ALA A 72 -2.96 3.99 37.03
C ALA A 72 -4.22 3.62 37.82
N HIS A 73 -5.39 3.69 37.16
CA HIS A 73 -6.68 3.24 37.71
C HIS A 73 -7.04 1.80 37.31
N SER A 74 -6.72 1.43 36.07
CA SER A 74 -6.96 0.10 35.53
C SER A 74 -5.68 -0.47 34.95
N TYR A 75 -5.61 -1.80 34.92
CA TYR A 75 -4.43 -2.50 34.43
C TYR A 75 -4.79 -3.84 33.76
N GLY A 76 -3.83 -4.38 33.02
CA GLY A 76 -4.00 -5.56 32.19
C GLY A 76 -2.68 -6.03 31.62
N LYS A 77 -2.66 -7.27 31.13
CA LYS A 77 -1.50 -7.84 30.44
C LYS A 77 -1.93 -8.68 29.23
N ALA A 78 -1.08 -8.76 28.22
CA ALA A 78 -1.34 -9.63 27.08
C ALA A 78 -0.04 -10.09 26.42
N ALA A 79 -0.07 -11.27 25.79
CA ALA A 79 1.08 -11.80 25.05
C ALA A 79 0.65 -12.47 23.73
N ILE A 80 1.43 -12.20 22.67
CA ILE A 80 1.34 -12.92 21.39
C ILE A 80 2.61 -13.76 21.25
N VAL A 81 2.47 -15.04 20.95
CA VAL A 81 3.58 -15.92 20.56
C VAL A 81 3.56 -16.09 19.05
N GLY A 82 4.73 -15.94 18.43
CA GLY A 82 4.89 -16.14 16.99
C GLY A 82 4.65 -17.60 16.56
N GLU A 83 4.50 -17.83 15.26
CA GLU A 83 4.13 -19.14 14.67
C GLU A 83 5.12 -20.26 14.95
N GLN A 84 6.36 -19.94 15.27
CA GLN A 84 7.39 -20.92 15.65
C GLN A 84 7.39 -21.21 17.16
N GLY A 85 6.53 -20.59 17.96
CA GLY A 85 6.44 -20.85 19.40
C GLY A 85 5.14 -21.53 19.79
N GLU A 86 5.04 -21.92 21.06
CA GLU A 86 3.89 -22.60 21.61
C GLU A 86 3.03 -21.66 22.45
N TYR A 87 1.74 -21.97 22.56
CA TYR A 87 0.80 -21.17 23.34
C TYR A 87 1.24 -21.01 24.81
N GLU A 88 1.91 -22.02 25.37
CA GLU A 88 2.45 -22.01 26.73
C GLU A 88 3.64 -21.06 26.92
N HIS A 89 4.34 -20.67 25.85
CA HIS A 89 5.37 -19.63 25.93
C HIS A 89 4.78 -18.28 26.39
N ALA A 90 3.55 -17.94 25.94
CA ALA A 90 2.86 -16.76 26.45
C ALA A 90 2.43 -16.93 27.90
N ALA A 91 2.01 -18.15 28.29
CA ALA A 91 1.63 -18.42 29.67
C ALA A 91 2.83 -18.23 30.61
N ALA A 92 3.99 -18.75 30.25
CA ALA A 92 5.24 -18.63 31.00
C ALA A 92 5.70 -17.16 31.15
N ILE A 93 5.56 -16.34 30.12
CA ILE A 93 5.88 -14.90 30.22
C ILE A 93 4.87 -14.18 31.14
N LEU A 94 3.59 -14.51 31.03
CA LEU A 94 2.56 -13.78 31.77
C LEU A 94 2.45 -14.22 33.23
N HIS A 95 2.77 -15.48 33.55
CA HIS A 95 2.52 -16.08 34.86
C HIS A 95 3.68 -17.02 35.27
N PRO A 96 4.01 -17.11 36.58
CA PRO A 96 3.43 -16.37 37.71
C PRO A 96 4.12 -15.02 37.99
N THR A 97 5.33 -14.83 37.48
CA THR A 97 6.30 -13.83 37.98
C THR A 97 6.10 -12.41 37.46
N LEU A 98 5.42 -12.19 36.33
CA LEU A 98 5.19 -10.84 35.79
C LEU A 98 4.36 -9.95 36.74
N GLY A 99 3.44 -10.55 37.52
CA GLY A 99 2.40 -9.79 38.23
C GLY A 99 2.92 -8.91 39.37
N ALA A 100 3.83 -9.42 40.20
CA ALA A 100 4.40 -8.67 41.33
C ALA A 100 5.21 -7.43 40.91
N PRO A 101 6.21 -7.53 40.01
CA PRO A 101 6.97 -6.37 39.55
C PRO A 101 6.09 -5.37 38.79
N PHE A 102 5.13 -5.84 37.99
CA PHE A 102 4.18 -4.96 37.32
C PHE A 102 3.31 -4.17 38.30
N ARG A 103 2.74 -4.82 39.34
CA ARG A 103 1.99 -4.12 40.40
C ARG A 103 2.83 -3.08 41.12
N SER A 104 4.08 -3.42 41.45
CA SER A 104 5.01 -2.47 42.06
C SER A 104 5.20 -1.22 41.17
N ALA A 105 5.44 -1.44 39.88
CA ALA A 105 5.65 -0.38 38.91
C ALA A 105 4.43 0.53 38.69
N VAL A 106 3.20 0.01 38.82
CA VAL A 106 1.95 0.78 38.63
C VAL A 106 1.34 1.33 39.92
N GLY A 107 2.08 1.27 41.03
CA GLY A 107 1.63 1.81 42.33
C GLY A 107 0.57 0.94 43.01
N GLY A 108 0.73 -0.38 42.96
CA GLY A 108 -0.10 -1.37 43.66
C GLY A 108 -1.21 -1.99 42.81
N GLY A 109 -2.17 -2.63 43.49
CA GLY A 109 -3.35 -3.26 42.89
C GLY A 109 -3.70 -4.59 43.55
N GLN A 110 -4.80 -4.64 44.32
CA GLN A 110 -5.26 -5.86 45.01
C GLN A 110 -5.95 -6.88 44.09
N ALA A 111 -6.46 -6.44 42.94
CA ALA A 111 -7.19 -7.31 42.01
C ALA A 111 -6.26 -8.27 41.26
N ILE A 112 -6.87 -9.22 40.55
CA ILE A 112 -6.17 -10.01 39.54
C ILE A 112 -5.88 -9.13 38.32
N ILE A 113 -4.67 -9.22 37.76
CA ILE A 113 -4.36 -8.56 36.49
C ILE A 113 -4.98 -9.41 35.37
N PRO A 114 -6.04 -8.94 34.69
CA PRO A 114 -6.65 -9.69 33.62
C PRO A 114 -5.65 -9.90 32.48
N SER A 115 -5.73 -11.07 31.83
CA SER A 115 -4.75 -11.45 30.81
C SER A 115 -5.35 -12.07 29.57
N ALA A 116 -4.79 -11.74 28.41
CA ALA A 116 -5.04 -12.44 27.15
C ALA A 116 -3.76 -13.07 26.60
N LYS A 117 -3.84 -14.31 26.08
CA LYS A 117 -2.73 -14.96 25.36
C LYS A 117 -3.21 -15.49 24.01
N LYS A 118 -2.36 -15.37 22.98
CA LYS A 118 -2.69 -15.74 21.60
C LYS A 118 -1.45 -16.25 20.84
N LEU A 119 -1.64 -17.22 19.95
CA LEU A 119 -0.70 -17.51 18.87
C LEU A 119 -1.02 -16.64 17.65
N GLY A 120 0.00 -16.03 17.04
CA GLY A 120 -0.22 -15.18 15.88
C GLY A 120 1.05 -14.82 15.14
N GLY A 121 0.98 -14.91 13.82
CA GLY A 121 2.04 -14.44 12.91
C GLY A 121 2.14 -12.91 12.83
N PRO A 122 3.06 -12.40 11.98
CA PRO A 122 3.20 -10.97 11.72
C PRO A 122 1.85 -10.29 11.42
N GLY A 123 1.58 -9.17 12.09
CA GLY A 123 0.33 -8.42 11.93
C GLY A 123 -0.82 -8.86 12.84
N ALA A 124 -0.67 -9.95 13.59
CA ALA A 124 -1.62 -10.35 14.62
C ALA A 124 -1.84 -9.22 15.64
N THR A 125 -3.11 -9.05 16.04
CA THR A 125 -3.51 -8.13 17.09
C THR A 125 -4.00 -8.91 18.31
N ILE A 126 -3.80 -8.29 19.47
CA ILE A 126 -4.34 -8.75 20.76
C ILE A 126 -4.87 -7.55 21.52
N ASP A 127 -6.00 -7.73 22.18
CA ASP A 127 -6.52 -6.74 23.10
C ASP A 127 -5.95 -6.99 24.49
N VAL A 128 -5.53 -5.93 25.17
CA VAL A 128 -5.12 -5.96 26.57
C VAL A 128 -6.38 -5.71 27.39
N PRO A 129 -6.95 -6.74 28.06
CA PRO A 129 -8.12 -6.54 28.89
C PRO A 129 -7.75 -5.64 30.08
N LEU A 130 -8.61 -4.71 30.45
CA LEU A 130 -8.39 -3.76 31.54
C LEU A 130 -9.48 -3.94 32.59
N HIS A 131 -9.07 -4.12 33.84
CA HIS A 131 -9.96 -4.08 35.01
C HIS A 131 -9.44 -3.06 36.02
N TYR A 132 -10.33 -2.60 36.91
CA TYR A 132 -9.96 -1.77 38.05
C TYR A 132 -8.93 -2.49 38.93
N LYS A 133 -7.83 -1.81 39.26
CA LYS A 133 -6.66 -2.46 39.86
C LYS A 133 -6.86 -2.91 41.31
N ASP A 134 -7.82 -2.31 42.03
CA ASP A 134 -8.01 -2.58 43.46
C ASP A 134 -9.23 -3.45 43.77
N ALA A 135 -10.10 -3.73 42.78
CA ALA A 135 -11.22 -4.66 42.96
C ALA A 135 -11.66 -5.29 41.63
N ALA A 136 -11.71 -6.62 41.58
CA ALA A 136 -11.92 -7.39 40.34
C ALA A 136 -13.32 -7.25 39.72
N PHE A 137 -14.33 -6.84 40.49
CA PHE A 137 -15.74 -6.83 40.07
C PHE A 137 -16.33 -5.44 39.82
N VAL A 138 -15.48 -4.42 39.66
CA VAL A 138 -15.92 -3.06 39.31
C VAL A 138 -16.19 -2.98 37.80
N ARG A 139 -17.40 -3.40 37.40
CA ARG A 139 -17.83 -3.54 35.99
C ARG A 139 -17.75 -2.25 35.19
N THR A 140 -17.84 -1.09 35.85
CA THR A 140 -17.70 0.23 35.22
C THR A 140 -16.29 0.46 34.65
N HIS A 141 -15.31 -0.38 35.00
CA HIS A 141 -13.92 -0.32 34.55
C HIS A 141 -13.55 -1.50 33.65
N PHE A 142 -14.52 -2.31 33.22
CA PHE A 142 -14.28 -3.37 32.24
C PHE A 142 -14.09 -2.73 30.88
N ASP A 143 -12.90 -2.90 30.33
CA ASP A 143 -12.49 -2.23 29.11
C ASP A 143 -11.39 -3.05 28.44
N ALA A 144 -10.95 -2.61 27.27
CA ALA A 144 -9.75 -3.10 26.63
C ALA A 144 -9.00 -1.96 25.95
N THR A 145 -7.68 -2.14 25.80
CA THR A 145 -6.88 -1.29 24.92
C THR A 145 -6.15 -2.17 23.90
N ARG A 146 -6.02 -1.68 22.67
CA ARG A 146 -5.50 -2.48 21.57
C ARG A 146 -3.98 -2.55 21.60
N GLY A 147 -3.44 -3.75 21.81
CA GLY A 147 -2.03 -4.05 21.62
C GLY A 147 -1.75 -4.35 20.14
N ARG A 148 -1.36 -3.34 19.36
CA ARG A 148 -0.80 -3.55 18.02
C ARG A 148 0.69 -3.25 18.04
N PRO A 149 1.59 -4.20 17.70
CA PRO A 149 2.93 -3.85 17.26
C PRO A 149 2.82 -3.12 15.91
N HIS A 150 2.51 -1.82 15.93
CA HIS A 150 2.48 -1.04 14.70
C HIS A 150 3.91 -0.81 14.22
N ARG A 151 4.14 -0.97 12.91
CA ARG A 151 5.28 -0.35 12.21
C ARG A 151 5.10 1.17 12.33
N GLY A 152 5.68 1.77 13.37
CA GLY A 152 5.81 3.22 13.45
C GLY A 152 6.82 3.66 12.41
N ARG A 153 6.40 4.48 11.45
CA ARG A 153 7.32 5.35 10.73
C ARG A 153 7.84 6.35 11.75
N GLY A 154 9.01 6.05 12.31
CA GLY A 154 9.79 7.05 13.01
C GLY A 154 10.04 8.20 12.06
N GLN A 155 9.81 9.42 12.54
CA GLN A 155 10.19 10.63 11.86
C GLN A 155 11.72 10.76 11.93
N GLU A 156 12.44 9.88 11.23
CA GLU A 156 13.82 10.13 10.86
C GLU A 156 13.78 11.14 9.72
N ARG A 157 14.20 12.37 10.02
CA ARG A 157 14.52 13.34 8.98
C ARG A 157 15.66 12.74 8.13
N GLY A 158 15.38 12.37 6.88
CA GLY A 158 16.41 12.28 5.84
C GLY A 158 16.42 11.11 4.85
N ARG A 159 15.50 10.13 4.89
CA ARG A 159 15.42 9.12 3.81
C ARG A 159 13.98 8.69 3.54
N VAL A 160 13.50 8.92 2.31
CA VAL A 160 12.19 8.43 1.89
C VAL A 160 12.28 6.91 1.74
N GLU A 161 11.60 6.17 2.62
CA GLU A 161 11.49 4.71 2.54
C GLU A 161 10.79 4.31 1.23
N MET A 162 11.49 3.52 0.40
CA MET A 162 10.97 3.00 -0.87
C MET A 162 9.77 2.08 -0.64
N LYS A 163 8.72 2.26 -1.44
CA LYS A 163 7.48 1.51 -1.35
C LYS A 163 7.37 0.52 -2.51
N PHE A 164 7.06 -0.71 -2.19
CA PHE A 164 6.88 -1.78 -3.18
C PHE A 164 5.41 -2.02 -3.45
N GLY A 165 5.03 -2.09 -4.72
CA GLY A 165 3.67 -2.37 -5.16
C GLY A 165 3.61 -3.43 -6.24
N LEU A 166 2.40 -3.83 -6.58
CA LEU A 166 2.10 -4.82 -7.61
C LEU A 166 1.15 -4.23 -8.64
N ARG A 167 1.32 -4.59 -9.92
CA ARG A 167 0.22 -4.50 -10.88
C ARG A 167 -0.61 -5.77 -10.79
N ILE A 168 -1.92 -5.62 -10.60
CA ILE A 168 -2.87 -6.72 -10.52
C ILE A 168 -2.91 -7.43 -11.89
N PRO A 169 -2.76 -8.77 -11.96
CA PRO A 169 -2.98 -9.53 -13.18
C PRO A 169 -4.49 -9.64 -13.48
N SER A 170 -5.12 -8.50 -13.81
CA SER A 170 -6.56 -8.31 -13.99
C SER A 170 -7.09 -8.87 -15.32
N PHE A 171 -6.53 -9.99 -15.79
CA PHE A 171 -6.90 -10.63 -17.04
C PHE A 171 -8.28 -11.29 -16.92
N ALA A 172 -9.12 -11.09 -17.94
CA ALA A 172 -10.39 -11.77 -18.11
C ALA A 172 -10.21 -12.89 -19.16
N LEU A 173 -9.92 -14.11 -18.69
CA LEU A 173 -9.53 -15.27 -19.49
C LEU A 173 -10.61 -16.37 -19.53
N GLY A 174 -11.88 -15.97 -19.47
CA GLY A 174 -13.02 -16.90 -19.40
C GLY A 174 -12.91 -17.80 -18.16
N PRO A 175 -12.98 -19.14 -18.28
CA PRO A 175 -12.87 -20.06 -17.15
C PRO A 175 -11.56 -19.97 -16.34
N LYS A 176 -10.51 -19.36 -16.90
CA LYS A 176 -9.22 -19.15 -16.23
C LYS A 176 -9.11 -17.80 -15.51
N THR A 177 -10.17 -16.99 -15.54
CA THR A 177 -10.22 -15.72 -14.80
C THR A 177 -10.19 -16.02 -13.31
N ALA A 178 -9.29 -15.37 -12.56
CA ALA A 178 -9.25 -15.53 -11.12
C ALA A 178 -10.56 -15.04 -10.49
N THR A 179 -11.04 -15.77 -9.50
CA THR A 179 -12.21 -15.40 -8.69
C THR A 179 -11.85 -14.29 -7.71
N LEU A 180 -12.84 -13.54 -7.22
CA LEU A 180 -12.62 -12.53 -6.18
C LEU A 180 -11.97 -13.12 -4.92
N ALA A 181 -12.28 -14.38 -4.58
CA ALA A 181 -11.69 -15.08 -3.45
C ALA A 181 -10.18 -15.30 -3.64
N GLU A 182 -9.77 -15.78 -4.82
CA GLU A 182 -8.35 -15.97 -5.18
C GLU A 182 -7.60 -14.64 -5.22
N MET A 183 -8.18 -13.63 -5.88
CA MET A 183 -7.60 -12.28 -5.93
C MET A 183 -7.41 -11.70 -4.53
N GLY A 184 -8.43 -11.81 -3.68
CA GLY A 184 -8.39 -11.35 -2.30
C GLY A 184 -7.37 -12.09 -1.45
N ALA A 185 -7.25 -13.42 -1.60
CA ALA A 185 -6.24 -14.21 -0.90
C ALA A 185 -4.82 -13.80 -1.28
N TYR A 186 -4.56 -13.63 -2.58
CA TYR A 186 -3.28 -13.17 -3.09
C TYR A 186 -2.91 -11.78 -2.59
N LEU A 187 -3.83 -10.80 -2.66
CA LEU A 187 -3.56 -9.44 -2.21
C LEU A 187 -3.43 -9.33 -0.69
N ARG A 188 -4.17 -10.12 0.09
CA ARG A 188 -3.94 -10.21 1.55
C ARG A 188 -2.57 -10.81 1.86
N ARG A 189 -2.12 -11.82 1.10
CA ARG A 189 -0.75 -12.33 1.23
C ARG A 189 0.28 -11.26 0.87
N ALA A 190 0.02 -10.44 -0.16
CA ALA A 190 0.89 -9.31 -0.50
C ALA A 190 0.96 -8.27 0.63
N GLU A 191 -0.15 -7.99 1.32
CA GLU A 191 -0.15 -7.14 2.53
C GLU A 191 0.74 -7.72 3.63
N ASP A 192 0.62 -9.02 3.90
CA ASP A 192 1.40 -9.70 4.94
C ASP A 192 2.91 -9.69 4.62
N LEU A 193 3.24 -9.67 3.33
CA LEU A 193 4.61 -9.56 2.80
C LEU A 193 5.11 -8.11 2.70
N GLY A 194 4.27 -7.11 2.97
CA GLY A 194 4.65 -5.71 3.08
C GLY A 194 4.54 -4.87 1.81
N PHE A 195 3.78 -5.31 0.80
CA PHE A 195 3.46 -4.48 -0.36
C PHE A 195 2.53 -3.31 0.02
N ASP A 196 2.84 -2.10 -0.45
CA ASP A 196 2.12 -0.83 -0.16
C ASP A 196 0.92 -0.62 -1.09
N SER A 197 1.00 -1.06 -2.35
CA SER A 197 -0.04 -0.77 -3.36
C SER A 197 -0.27 -1.91 -4.34
N ALA A 198 -1.51 -2.06 -4.80
CA ALA A 198 -1.92 -2.92 -5.91
C ALA A 198 -2.67 -2.05 -6.93
N VAL A 199 -2.15 -2.00 -8.16
CA VAL A 199 -2.69 -1.14 -9.23
C VAL A 199 -3.23 -1.96 -10.39
N SER A 200 -4.36 -1.57 -10.96
CA SER A 200 -4.95 -2.16 -12.17
C SER A 200 -4.65 -1.33 -13.41
N ILE A 201 -4.87 -1.89 -14.59
CA ILE A 201 -4.75 -1.22 -15.89
C ILE A 201 -6.13 -1.16 -16.56
N ASP A 202 -6.32 -0.15 -17.40
CA ASP A 202 -7.55 0.07 -18.16
C ASP A 202 -7.30 -0.20 -19.65
N HIS A 203 -8.13 -1.06 -20.24
CA HIS A 203 -8.18 -1.33 -21.66
C HIS A 203 -9.59 -1.81 -22.00
N LEU A 204 -10.23 -1.18 -22.98
CA LEU A 204 -11.58 -1.50 -23.41
C LEU A 204 -11.55 -2.59 -24.50
N LEU A 205 -10.54 -2.54 -25.38
CA LEU A 205 -10.34 -3.50 -26.47
C LEU A 205 -9.00 -4.23 -26.31
N GLN A 206 -8.89 -5.40 -26.96
CA GLN A 206 -7.60 -6.07 -27.17
C GLN A 206 -6.81 -5.32 -28.25
N THR A 207 -5.48 -5.26 -28.14
CA THR A 207 -4.67 -4.50 -29.12
C THR A 207 -3.33 -5.15 -29.50
N PRO A 208 -3.34 -6.42 -29.97
CA PRO A 208 -2.11 -7.17 -30.24
C PRO A 208 -1.16 -6.43 -31.20
N PRO A 209 0.18 -6.57 -31.04
CA PRO A 209 0.85 -7.50 -30.13
C PRO A 209 0.93 -7.02 -28.68
N ALA A 210 0.64 -5.75 -28.38
CA ALA A 210 0.51 -5.27 -27.00
C ALA A 210 -0.86 -5.67 -26.42
N TYR A 211 -1.02 -5.81 -25.11
CA TYR A 211 -2.34 -6.02 -24.50
C TYR A 211 -3.22 -7.08 -25.21
N ALA A 212 -2.64 -8.25 -25.49
CA ALA A 212 -3.21 -9.30 -26.34
C ALA A 212 -4.32 -10.13 -25.64
N CYS A 213 -4.84 -9.66 -24.51
CA CYS A 213 -5.91 -10.28 -23.76
C CYS A 213 -6.92 -9.24 -23.27
N THR A 214 -8.08 -9.73 -22.82
CA THR A 214 -9.12 -8.89 -22.23
C THR A 214 -8.81 -8.59 -20.77
N TRP A 215 -9.23 -7.41 -20.31
CA TRP A 215 -9.01 -6.94 -18.94
C TRP A 215 -10.34 -6.76 -18.21
N LEU A 216 -10.32 -6.98 -16.90
CA LEU A 216 -11.43 -6.59 -16.04
C LEU A 216 -11.48 -5.07 -15.95
N GLU A 217 -12.69 -4.50 -15.93
CA GLU A 217 -12.89 -3.06 -15.75
C GLU A 217 -12.28 -2.62 -14.40
N PRO A 218 -11.37 -1.63 -14.41
CA PRO A 218 -10.52 -1.36 -13.25
C PRO A 218 -11.29 -0.82 -12.05
N VAL A 219 -12.29 0.05 -12.23
CA VAL A 219 -12.95 0.69 -11.08
C VAL A 219 -13.89 -0.28 -10.35
N ALA A 220 -14.61 -1.11 -11.10
CA ALA A 220 -15.42 -2.20 -10.58
C ALA A 220 -14.54 -3.25 -9.87
N LEU A 221 -13.42 -3.65 -10.48
CA LEU A 221 -12.46 -4.56 -9.87
C LEU A 221 -11.92 -4.00 -8.55
N LEU A 222 -11.40 -2.77 -8.55
CA LEU A 222 -10.83 -2.14 -7.35
C LEU A 222 -11.87 -1.96 -6.25
N SER A 223 -13.13 -1.69 -6.61
CA SER A 223 -14.24 -1.58 -5.65
C SER A 223 -14.54 -2.92 -4.98
N ALA A 224 -14.51 -4.03 -5.72
CA ALA A 224 -14.65 -5.37 -5.15
C ALA A 224 -13.43 -5.72 -4.26
N LEU A 225 -12.22 -5.41 -4.72
CA LEU A 225 -10.98 -5.64 -3.97
C LEU A 225 -10.89 -4.80 -2.70
N ALA A 226 -11.49 -3.61 -2.68
CA ALA A 226 -11.56 -2.76 -1.49
C ALA A 226 -12.23 -3.49 -0.31
N GLY A 227 -13.27 -4.29 -0.58
CA GLY A 227 -14.00 -5.06 0.42
C GLY A 227 -13.31 -6.34 0.91
N VAL A 228 -12.30 -6.84 0.18
CA VAL A 228 -11.58 -8.09 0.54
C VAL A 228 -10.11 -7.89 0.90
N THR A 229 -9.64 -6.64 0.94
CA THR A 229 -8.29 -6.24 1.37
C THR A 229 -8.36 -5.37 2.62
N ARG A 230 -7.23 -5.16 3.32
CA ARG A 230 -7.19 -4.53 4.65
C ARG A 230 -6.44 -3.20 4.65
N THR A 231 -5.25 -3.16 4.05
CA THR A 231 -4.29 -2.06 4.15
C THR A 231 -3.64 -1.67 2.84
N ILE A 232 -3.56 -2.58 1.86
CA ILE A 232 -2.92 -2.27 0.58
C ILE A 232 -3.67 -1.14 -0.12
N LYS A 233 -2.93 -0.20 -0.72
CA LYS A 233 -3.55 0.85 -1.53
C LYS A 233 -4.03 0.27 -2.84
N LEU A 234 -5.18 0.72 -3.30
CA LEU A 234 -5.81 0.22 -4.51
C LEU A 234 -5.87 1.33 -5.53
N GLY A 235 -5.39 1.10 -6.74
CA GLY A 235 -5.36 2.19 -7.71
C GLY A 235 -5.26 1.72 -9.14
N THR A 236 -5.04 2.68 -10.02
CA THR A 236 -4.82 2.44 -11.45
C THR A 236 -3.42 2.87 -11.83
N MET A 237 -2.84 2.22 -12.83
CA MET A 237 -1.54 2.60 -13.43
C MET A 237 -1.46 2.06 -14.87
N VAL A 238 -2.20 2.64 -15.82
CA VAL A 238 -3.08 3.81 -15.67
C VAL A 238 -4.49 3.56 -16.22
N LEU A 239 -5.44 4.39 -15.77
CA LEU A 239 -6.81 4.50 -16.28
C LEU A 239 -6.86 5.49 -17.45
N VAL A 240 -7.62 5.18 -18.50
CA VAL A 240 -7.77 6.06 -19.66
C VAL A 240 -8.88 7.07 -19.36
N LEU A 241 -8.51 8.14 -18.66
CA LEU A 241 -9.48 9.11 -18.12
C LEU A 241 -10.40 9.71 -19.19
N PRO A 242 -9.91 10.07 -20.39
CA PRO A 242 -10.77 10.65 -21.42
C PRO A 242 -11.96 9.80 -21.86
N LEU A 243 -11.92 8.47 -21.68
CA LEU A 243 -13.03 7.57 -22.05
C LEU A 243 -14.20 7.62 -21.06
N ARG A 244 -14.09 8.39 -19.97
CA ARG A 244 -15.11 8.47 -18.92
C ARG A 244 -15.89 9.78 -18.99
N ASN A 245 -17.13 9.78 -18.50
CA ASN A 245 -17.86 11.01 -18.23
C ASN A 245 -17.34 11.63 -16.91
N PRO A 246 -16.96 12.92 -16.86
CA PRO A 246 -16.30 13.48 -15.68
C PRO A 246 -17.20 13.55 -14.45
N ALA A 247 -18.49 13.86 -14.61
CA ALA A 247 -19.43 13.92 -13.49
C ALA A 247 -19.64 12.52 -12.89
N TYR A 248 -19.87 11.52 -13.76
CA TYR A 248 -20.02 10.14 -13.31
C TYR A 248 -18.72 9.61 -12.67
N PHE A 249 -17.58 9.89 -13.28
CA PHE A 249 -16.27 9.48 -12.78
C PHE A 249 -15.96 10.09 -11.40
N ALA A 250 -16.33 11.36 -11.17
CA ALA A 250 -16.17 11.99 -9.86
C ALA A 250 -16.92 11.22 -8.77
N LYS A 251 -18.17 10.79 -9.03
CA LYS A 251 -18.97 9.95 -8.12
C LYS A 251 -18.35 8.57 -7.94
N GLU A 252 -17.99 7.94 -9.05
CA GLU A 252 -17.46 6.58 -9.12
C GLU A 252 -16.19 6.44 -8.27
N TRP A 253 -15.21 7.31 -8.51
CA TRP A 253 -13.93 7.25 -7.81
C TRP A 253 -14.04 7.67 -6.34
N ALA A 254 -14.87 8.67 -6.02
CA ALA A 254 -15.10 9.05 -4.62
C ALA A 254 -15.75 7.91 -3.83
N THR A 255 -16.64 7.14 -4.47
CA THR A 255 -17.24 5.95 -3.87
C THR A 255 -16.19 4.87 -3.62
N LEU A 256 -15.31 4.58 -4.61
CA LEU A 256 -14.18 3.67 -4.41
C LEU A 256 -13.28 4.12 -3.24
N ASP A 257 -12.93 5.41 -3.21
CA ASP A 257 -12.08 5.95 -2.15
C ASP A 257 -12.71 5.77 -0.77
N LEU A 258 -14.01 6.07 -0.64
CA LEU A 258 -14.77 5.88 0.59
C LEU A 258 -14.83 4.40 1.01
N LEU A 259 -15.19 3.49 0.09
CA LEU A 259 -15.27 2.05 0.36
C LEU A 259 -13.90 1.46 0.74
N SER A 260 -12.82 1.99 0.17
CA SER A 260 -11.46 1.59 0.51
C SER A 260 -10.98 2.16 1.85
N GLY A 261 -11.71 3.09 2.48
CA GLY A 261 -11.25 3.80 3.67
C GLY A 261 -10.10 4.76 3.39
N GLY A 262 -10.13 5.44 2.25
CA GLY A 262 -9.10 6.39 1.83
C GLY A 262 -7.80 5.75 1.33
N ARG A 263 -7.88 4.53 0.78
CA ARG A 263 -6.73 3.78 0.26
C ARG A 263 -6.60 3.87 -1.26
N SER A 264 -7.36 4.74 -1.94
CA SER A 264 -7.32 4.80 -3.40
C SER A 264 -6.11 5.58 -3.95
N ILE A 265 -5.62 5.20 -5.14
CA ILE A 265 -4.61 5.94 -5.92
C ILE A 265 -5.14 6.12 -7.35
N LEU A 266 -5.35 7.38 -7.76
CA LEU A 266 -5.85 7.68 -9.10
C LEU A 266 -4.70 7.80 -10.10
N GLY A 267 -4.34 6.69 -10.75
CA GLY A 267 -3.38 6.74 -11.86
C GLY A 267 -4.07 6.87 -13.21
N VAL A 268 -3.73 7.90 -13.96
CA VAL A 268 -4.41 8.28 -15.19
C VAL A 268 -3.45 8.50 -16.35
N GLY A 269 -3.93 8.26 -17.56
CA GLY A 269 -3.24 8.51 -18.80
C GLY A 269 -4.19 9.01 -19.87
N VAL A 270 -3.60 9.57 -20.93
CA VAL A 270 -4.36 10.16 -22.05
C VAL A 270 -4.96 9.11 -22.99
N GLY A 271 -4.49 7.87 -22.94
CA GLY A 271 -4.85 6.83 -23.91
C GLY A 271 -4.19 7.03 -25.28
N TRP A 272 -4.12 5.94 -26.04
CA TRP A 272 -3.46 5.90 -27.35
C TRP A 272 -4.28 5.18 -28.42
N HIS A 273 -5.20 4.28 -28.04
CA HIS A 273 -5.85 3.40 -29.01
C HIS A 273 -7.05 4.09 -29.69
N GLU A 274 -6.87 4.56 -30.93
CA GLU A 274 -7.85 5.38 -31.64
C GLU A 274 -9.22 4.70 -31.83
N GLU A 275 -9.26 3.38 -31.98
CA GLU A 275 -10.53 2.63 -32.08
C GLU A 275 -11.37 2.71 -30.81
N GLU A 276 -10.76 2.63 -29.62
CA GLU A 276 -11.47 2.82 -28.34
C GLU A 276 -12.10 4.21 -28.26
N PHE A 277 -11.37 5.23 -28.71
CA PHE A 277 -11.85 6.61 -28.77
C PHE A 277 -13.03 6.74 -29.76
N GLY A 278 -12.92 6.10 -30.93
CA GLY A 278 -13.99 6.07 -31.94
C GLY A 278 -15.27 5.43 -31.40
N LEU A 279 -15.18 4.31 -30.70
CA LEU A 279 -16.33 3.64 -30.08
C LEU A 279 -17.03 4.51 -29.03
N MET A 280 -16.26 5.29 -28.29
CA MET A 280 -16.79 6.19 -27.26
C MET A 280 -17.23 7.55 -27.81
N GLY A 281 -17.16 7.76 -29.14
CA GLY A 281 -17.55 9.02 -29.78
C GLY A 281 -16.64 10.20 -29.40
N ILE A 282 -15.39 9.93 -29.02
CA ILE A 282 -14.43 10.96 -28.59
C ILE A 282 -13.37 11.14 -29.67
N PRO A 283 -13.19 12.35 -30.23
CA PRO A 283 -12.10 12.59 -31.17
C PRO A 283 -10.74 12.34 -30.52
N HIS A 284 -9.96 11.39 -31.04
CA HIS A 284 -8.66 10.99 -30.48
C HIS A 284 -7.69 12.19 -30.33
N LYS A 285 -7.75 13.18 -31.21
CA LYS A 285 -6.92 14.41 -31.16
C LYS A 285 -7.22 15.30 -29.94
N GLU A 286 -8.38 15.16 -29.31
CA GLU A 286 -8.82 15.97 -28.18
C GLU A 286 -8.45 15.35 -26.82
N ARG A 287 -8.03 14.08 -26.80
CA ARG A 287 -7.84 13.27 -25.58
C ARG A 287 -7.01 13.94 -24.49
N GLY A 288 -5.93 14.64 -24.87
CA GLY A 288 -5.05 15.31 -23.94
C GLY A 288 -5.72 16.51 -23.26
N ARG A 289 -6.37 17.38 -24.04
CA ARG A 289 -7.05 18.57 -23.51
C ARG A 289 -8.31 18.20 -22.74
N ARG A 290 -9.04 17.17 -23.19
CA ARG A 290 -10.15 16.58 -22.43
C ARG A 290 -9.67 16.07 -21.08
N MET A 291 -8.56 15.33 -21.02
CA MET A 291 -7.99 14.88 -19.74
C MET A 291 -7.67 16.05 -18.79
N ASP A 292 -7.10 17.15 -19.31
CA ASP A 292 -6.77 18.33 -18.52
C ASP A 292 -8.02 18.95 -17.87
N GLU A 293 -9.07 19.20 -18.67
CA GLU A 293 -10.33 19.74 -18.15
C GLU A 293 -11.05 18.76 -17.20
N MET A 294 -10.99 17.46 -17.48
CA MET A 294 -11.56 16.45 -16.59
C MET A 294 -10.87 16.46 -15.22
N LEU A 295 -9.54 16.57 -15.16
CA LEU A 295 -8.81 16.64 -13.89
C LEU A 295 -9.21 17.89 -13.09
N GLU A 296 -9.33 19.04 -13.75
CA GLU A 296 -9.76 20.29 -13.12
C GLU A 296 -11.19 20.19 -12.58
N LEU A 297 -12.13 19.72 -13.39
CA LEU A 297 -13.53 19.58 -13.00
C LEU A 297 -13.71 18.54 -11.87
N VAL A 298 -13.11 17.37 -12.01
CA VAL A 298 -13.25 16.27 -11.03
C VAL A 298 -12.66 16.66 -9.68
N THR A 299 -11.47 17.29 -9.66
CA THR A 299 -10.86 17.75 -8.40
C THR A 299 -11.64 18.90 -7.76
N ALA A 300 -12.25 19.81 -8.56
CA ALA A 300 -13.15 20.83 -8.04
C ALA A 300 -14.40 20.22 -7.40
N LEU A 301 -15.03 19.23 -8.04
CA LEU A 301 -16.21 18.52 -7.51
C LEU A 301 -15.93 17.78 -6.20
N TRP A 302 -14.71 17.27 -6.02
CA TRP A 302 -14.28 16.64 -4.76
C TRP A 302 -13.94 17.64 -3.65
N ALA A 303 -13.49 18.84 -4.02
CA ALA A 303 -13.05 19.86 -3.07
C ALA A 303 -14.21 20.65 -2.46
N GLY A 304 -15.35 20.77 -3.15
CA GLY A 304 -16.47 21.58 -2.66
C GLY A 304 -17.80 21.29 -3.35
N ASP A 305 -18.77 22.16 -3.04
CA ASP A 305 -20.16 22.10 -3.50
C ASP A 305 -20.46 23.27 -4.45
N ASN A 306 -21.56 23.18 -5.19
CA ASN A 306 -22.04 24.24 -6.10
C ASN A 306 -21.01 24.62 -7.17
N VAL A 307 -20.22 23.65 -7.64
CA VAL A 307 -19.16 23.86 -8.61
C VAL A 307 -19.75 24.31 -9.95
N THR A 308 -19.21 25.41 -10.46
CA THR A 308 -19.45 25.89 -11.81
C THR A 308 -18.13 25.84 -12.57
N TYR A 309 -18.12 25.15 -13.71
CA TYR A 309 -16.96 24.99 -14.58
C TYR A 309 -17.40 25.24 -16.02
N ALA A 310 -16.61 26.04 -16.75
CA ALA A 310 -16.91 26.43 -18.12
C ALA A 310 -15.66 26.21 -19.00
N GLY A 311 -15.33 24.95 -19.24
CA GLY A 311 -14.26 24.55 -20.15
C GLY A 311 -14.73 24.54 -21.61
N GLN A 312 -13.85 24.14 -22.51
CA GLN A 312 -14.18 23.89 -23.92
C GLN A 312 -14.95 22.58 -24.10
N TYR A 313 -14.59 21.54 -23.35
CA TYR A 313 -15.13 20.18 -23.51
C TYR A 313 -16.20 19.86 -22.47
N TYR A 314 -16.12 20.45 -21.27
CA TYR A 314 -17.06 20.19 -20.20
C TYR A 314 -17.57 21.49 -19.58
N GLN A 315 -18.89 21.56 -19.39
CA GLN A 315 -19.54 22.67 -18.72
C GLN A 315 -20.53 22.15 -17.68
N VAL A 316 -20.43 22.65 -16.45
CA VAL A 316 -21.40 22.40 -15.38
C VAL A 316 -21.71 23.71 -14.67
N LYS A 317 -22.95 23.85 -14.19
CA LYS A 317 -23.40 25.04 -13.44
C LYS A 317 -24.01 24.59 -12.12
N ASN A 318 -23.51 25.14 -11.02
CA ASN A 318 -24.03 24.88 -9.68
C ASN A 318 -24.17 23.37 -9.35
N LEU A 319 -23.15 22.58 -9.67
CA LEU A 319 -23.16 21.12 -9.52
C LEU A 319 -22.48 20.71 -8.21
N THR A 320 -23.14 19.83 -7.46
CA THR A 320 -22.57 19.12 -6.31
C THR A 320 -22.60 17.63 -6.59
N ILE A 321 -21.49 16.94 -6.32
CA ILE A 321 -21.42 15.47 -6.35
C ILE A 321 -20.98 14.96 -4.98
N ASP A 322 -21.74 14.00 -4.47
CA ASP A 322 -21.47 13.26 -3.23
C ASP A 322 -21.51 11.75 -3.50
N PRO A 323 -20.80 10.90 -2.72
CA PRO A 323 -19.94 11.29 -1.61
C PRO A 323 -18.68 12.04 -2.09
N LYS A 324 -18.07 12.83 -1.21
CA LYS A 324 -16.69 13.29 -1.42
C LYS A 324 -15.70 12.16 -1.11
N PRO A 325 -14.49 12.15 -1.70
CA PRO A 325 -13.44 11.24 -1.28
C PRO A 325 -13.14 11.38 0.22
N ALA A 326 -12.76 10.27 0.85
CA ALA A 326 -12.29 10.23 2.23
C ALA A 326 -10.93 10.93 2.36
N GLN A 327 -10.07 10.80 1.34
CA GLN A 327 -8.80 11.53 1.26
C GLN A 327 -9.01 13.02 0.94
N LYS A 328 -8.28 13.89 1.64
CA LYS A 328 -8.30 15.35 1.41
C LYS A 328 -6.93 15.84 0.90
N PRO A 329 -6.90 16.84 -0.02
CA PRO A 329 -8.04 17.45 -0.69
C PRO A 329 -8.74 16.49 -1.69
N HIS A 330 -8.02 15.48 -2.17
CA HIS A 330 -8.51 14.41 -3.03
C HIS A 330 -7.51 13.22 -2.98
N PRO A 331 -7.83 12.04 -3.54
CA PRO A 331 -6.88 10.95 -3.70
C PRO A 331 -5.62 11.36 -4.48
N PRO A 332 -4.44 10.75 -4.21
CA PRO A 332 -3.21 11.08 -4.93
C PRO A 332 -3.33 10.75 -6.42
N ILE A 333 -3.00 11.72 -7.26
CA ILE A 333 -3.05 11.59 -8.72
C ILE A 333 -1.67 11.16 -9.24
N TRP A 334 -1.63 10.01 -9.89
CA TRP A 334 -0.47 9.50 -10.62
C TRP A 334 -0.71 9.73 -12.11
N ILE A 335 0.30 10.20 -12.85
CA ILE A 335 0.14 10.43 -14.29
C ILE A 335 1.20 9.66 -15.06
N GLY A 336 0.72 8.82 -15.97
CA GLY A 336 1.55 8.04 -16.88
C GLY A 336 1.89 8.81 -18.15
N GLY A 337 3.12 8.59 -18.63
CA GLY A 337 3.58 9.10 -19.91
C GLY A 337 5.05 9.46 -19.91
N GLY A 338 5.57 9.76 -21.10
CA GLY A 338 6.97 10.08 -21.33
C GLY A 338 7.44 9.48 -22.65
N SER A 339 8.73 9.56 -22.87
CA SER A 339 9.45 8.94 -23.98
C SER A 339 9.41 7.41 -23.87
N GLN A 340 9.39 6.74 -25.02
CA GLN A 340 9.47 5.28 -25.13
C GLN A 340 10.30 4.89 -26.36
N PRO A 341 11.06 3.78 -26.31
CA PRO A 341 11.99 3.42 -27.39
C PRO A 341 11.32 2.92 -28.68
N PHE A 342 10.08 2.46 -28.61
CA PHE A 342 9.39 1.84 -29.74
C PHE A 342 8.03 2.47 -30.01
N GLU A 343 8.03 3.47 -30.89
CA GLU A 343 6.82 4.01 -31.53
C GLU A 343 6.08 2.95 -32.38
N LYS A 344 6.83 1.99 -32.94
CA LYS A 344 6.29 0.98 -33.87
C LYS A 344 5.36 -0.06 -33.23
N VAL A 345 5.54 -0.42 -31.95
CA VAL A 345 4.72 -1.45 -31.28
C VAL A 345 3.26 -1.01 -31.15
N TYR A 346 3.02 0.30 -31.07
CA TYR A 346 1.69 0.90 -30.98
C TYR A 346 1.21 1.49 -32.31
N GLY A 347 2.00 1.37 -33.38
CA GLY A 347 1.70 1.94 -34.69
C GLY A 347 1.62 3.47 -34.71
N GLN A 348 2.29 4.16 -33.79
CA GLN A 348 2.18 5.62 -33.63
C GLN A 348 3.53 6.30 -33.53
N THR A 349 3.75 7.33 -34.37
CA THR A 349 4.88 8.26 -34.24
C THR A 349 4.46 9.46 -33.39
N VAL A 350 5.18 9.70 -32.29
CA VAL A 350 4.92 10.80 -31.35
C VAL A 350 6.06 11.81 -31.45
N THR A 351 5.89 12.79 -32.33
CA THR A 351 6.93 13.80 -32.61
C THR A 351 7.11 14.83 -31.48
N ASN A 352 6.13 14.98 -30.58
CA ASN A 352 6.21 15.92 -29.47
C ASN A 352 5.45 15.44 -28.23
N ILE A 353 6.19 15.13 -27.16
CA ILE A 353 5.64 14.70 -25.86
C ILE A 353 5.52 15.83 -24.83
N ASP A 354 5.95 17.05 -25.14
CA ASP A 354 5.90 18.18 -24.21
C ASP A 354 4.49 18.43 -23.63
N PRO A 355 3.37 18.29 -24.39
CA PRO A 355 2.04 18.40 -23.81
C PRO A 355 1.76 17.38 -22.69
N VAL A 356 2.32 16.18 -22.78
CA VAL A 356 2.21 15.13 -21.74
C VAL A 356 3.06 15.50 -20.53
N LEU A 357 4.30 15.93 -20.76
CA LEU A 357 5.22 16.33 -19.69
C LEU A 357 4.72 17.58 -18.93
N LYS A 358 4.12 18.54 -19.62
CA LYS A 358 3.46 19.71 -19.00
C LYS A 358 2.27 19.31 -18.12
N ARG A 359 1.47 18.34 -18.56
CA ARG A 359 0.35 17.79 -17.77
C ARG A 359 0.86 17.10 -16.49
N ILE A 360 1.92 16.30 -16.62
CA ILE A 360 2.59 15.68 -15.47
C ILE A 360 3.08 16.76 -14.50
N ALA A 361 3.79 17.77 -15.00
CA ALA A 361 4.29 18.89 -14.22
C ALA A 361 3.18 19.69 -13.52
N LYS A 362 1.98 19.81 -14.12
CA LYS A 362 0.85 20.55 -13.55
C LYS A 362 0.08 19.75 -12.51
N TYR A 363 -0.31 18.51 -12.81
CA TYR A 363 -1.31 17.79 -12.02
C TYR A 363 -0.78 16.58 -11.24
N ALA A 364 0.37 16.01 -11.60
CA ALA A 364 0.81 14.76 -10.99
C ALA A 364 1.35 14.99 -9.57
N ARG A 365 0.91 14.16 -8.63
CA ARG A 365 1.65 13.90 -7.38
C ARG A 365 2.79 12.90 -7.63
N THR A 366 2.54 11.92 -8.49
CA THR A 366 3.55 10.92 -8.87
C THR A 366 3.62 10.79 -10.39
N TRP A 367 4.83 10.84 -10.94
CA TRP A 367 5.08 10.53 -12.33
C TRP A 367 5.32 9.03 -12.53
N VAL A 368 4.69 8.46 -13.55
CA VAL A 368 4.85 7.07 -13.99
C VAL A 368 5.46 7.04 -15.40
N PRO A 369 6.79 6.91 -15.54
CA PRO A 369 7.44 6.70 -16.82
C PRO A 369 7.01 5.39 -17.47
N HIS A 370 7.15 5.28 -18.80
CA HIS A 370 6.92 4.01 -19.50
C HIS A 370 7.90 2.93 -19.01
N SER A 371 7.40 1.72 -18.78
CA SER A 371 8.21 0.58 -18.32
C SER A 371 9.37 0.24 -19.25
N SER A 372 9.18 0.48 -20.56
CA SER A 372 10.18 0.24 -21.61
C SER A 372 11.13 1.42 -21.84
N ALA A 373 10.91 2.59 -21.23
CA ALA A 373 11.77 3.76 -21.44
C ALA A 373 13.22 3.46 -21.05
N THR A 374 14.21 3.98 -21.79
CA THR A 374 15.63 3.86 -21.44
C THR A 374 15.99 4.76 -20.25
N ALA A 375 17.20 4.63 -19.72
CA ALA A 375 17.71 5.53 -18.67
C ALA A 375 17.74 7.00 -19.15
N ASP A 376 18.29 7.22 -20.34
CA ASP A 376 18.47 8.57 -20.91
C ASP A 376 17.13 9.24 -21.23
N MET A 377 16.19 8.48 -21.83
CA MET A 377 14.83 8.97 -22.08
C MET A 377 14.17 9.50 -20.80
N VAL A 378 14.28 8.73 -19.71
CA VAL A 378 13.66 9.13 -18.45
C VAL A 378 14.38 10.33 -17.81
N LYS A 379 15.70 10.41 -17.96
CA LYS A 379 16.49 11.57 -17.50
C LYS A 379 16.07 12.85 -18.25
N GLU A 380 15.99 12.80 -19.58
CA GLU A 380 15.59 13.94 -20.41
C GLU A 380 14.15 14.40 -20.12
N ASP A 381 13.22 13.44 -19.98
CA ASP A 381 11.84 13.72 -19.59
C ASP A 381 11.78 14.39 -18.22
N TRP A 382 12.58 13.91 -17.25
CA TRP A 382 12.63 14.47 -15.90
C TRP A 382 13.13 15.92 -15.90
N GLU A 383 14.20 16.22 -16.65
CA GLU A 383 14.73 17.57 -16.78
C GLU A 383 13.70 18.53 -17.41
N LYS A 384 12.91 18.07 -18.39
CA LYS A 384 11.79 18.84 -18.96
C LYS A 384 10.67 19.04 -17.94
N ILE A 385 10.25 17.99 -17.23
CA ILE A 385 9.23 18.06 -16.18
C ILE A 385 9.65 19.08 -15.11
N GLN A 386 10.90 19.06 -14.65
CA GLN A 386 11.41 20.01 -13.67
C GLN A 386 11.35 21.45 -14.16
N ARG A 387 11.69 21.71 -15.43
CA ARG A 387 11.56 23.05 -16.04
C ARG A 387 10.10 23.52 -16.09
N PHE A 388 9.18 22.64 -16.48
CA PHE A 388 7.75 22.96 -16.49
C PHE A 388 7.18 23.17 -15.08
N MET A 389 7.61 22.38 -14.10
CA MET A 389 7.24 22.55 -12.69
C MET A 389 7.71 23.90 -12.14
N ALA A 390 8.95 24.31 -12.45
CA ALA A 390 9.49 25.59 -12.03
C ALA A 390 8.65 26.76 -12.55
N GLY A 391 8.20 26.69 -13.82
CA GLY A 391 7.28 27.68 -14.40
C GLY A 391 5.89 27.75 -13.74
N LEU A 392 5.52 26.73 -12.97
CA LEU A 392 4.28 26.65 -12.18
C LEU A 392 4.50 26.92 -10.68
N GLY A 393 5.71 27.29 -10.28
CA GLY A 393 6.07 27.48 -8.86
C GLY A 393 6.15 26.19 -8.04
N ARG A 394 6.16 25.01 -8.69
CA ARG A 394 6.32 23.70 -8.03
C ARG A 394 7.80 23.33 -7.94
N LYS A 395 8.19 22.65 -6.86
CA LYS A 395 9.56 22.18 -6.63
C LYS A 395 9.68 20.70 -6.98
N PRO A 396 10.85 20.19 -7.40
CA PRO A 396 11.05 18.78 -7.71
C PRO A 396 10.62 17.82 -6.58
N GLY A 397 10.81 18.21 -5.30
CA GLY A 397 10.38 17.44 -4.14
C GLY A 397 8.86 17.32 -3.94
N ASP A 398 8.05 18.07 -4.71
CA ASP A 398 6.59 17.99 -4.69
C ASP A 398 6.06 16.80 -5.51
N MET A 399 6.94 16.12 -6.26
CA MET A 399 6.60 15.01 -7.14
C MET A 399 7.45 13.79 -6.83
N THR A 400 6.77 12.64 -6.68
CA THR A 400 7.40 11.34 -6.54
C THR A 400 7.47 10.61 -7.89
N LYS A 401 8.28 9.56 -7.97
CA LYS A 401 8.48 8.74 -9.19
C LYS A 401 8.15 7.28 -8.93
N VAL A 402 7.64 6.62 -9.96
CA VAL A 402 7.49 5.16 -10.01
C VAL A 402 8.54 4.56 -10.93
N TYR A 403 9.16 3.48 -10.50
CA TYR A 403 9.70 2.48 -11.42
C TYR A 403 8.71 1.33 -11.55
N SER A 404 8.35 0.94 -12.77
CA SER A 404 7.50 -0.23 -12.98
C SER A 404 7.98 -1.09 -14.12
N ASN A 405 7.83 -2.41 -13.98
CA ASN A 405 8.10 -3.35 -15.08
C ASN A 405 7.43 -4.71 -14.86
N PHE A 406 7.24 -5.47 -15.93
CA PHE A 406 6.85 -6.88 -15.85
C PHE A 406 7.97 -7.71 -15.24
N VAL A 407 7.59 -8.68 -14.41
CA VAL A 407 8.55 -9.51 -13.68
C VAL A 407 8.17 -10.97 -13.65
N TYR A 408 9.18 -11.82 -13.80
CA TYR A 408 9.13 -13.25 -13.53
C TYR A 408 10.48 -13.71 -12.96
N VAL A 409 10.45 -14.26 -11.75
CA VAL A 409 11.66 -14.71 -11.03
C VAL A 409 11.88 -16.19 -11.28
N LEU A 410 13.00 -16.53 -11.91
CA LEU A 410 13.42 -17.91 -12.16
C LEU A 410 13.91 -18.56 -10.87
N LYS A 411 13.62 -19.86 -10.70
CA LYS A 411 14.32 -20.68 -9.71
C LYS A 411 15.75 -20.91 -10.19
N LYS A 412 16.65 -21.18 -9.24
CA LYS A 412 18.05 -21.47 -9.53
C LYS A 412 18.16 -22.59 -10.58
N GLY A 413 18.81 -22.29 -11.71
CA GLY A 413 19.01 -23.24 -12.81
C GLY A 413 17.82 -23.44 -13.76
N GLU A 414 16.69 -22.75 -13.56
CA GLU A 414 15.62 -22.70 -14.56
C GLU A 414 16.07 -21.90 -15.78
N LYS A 415 15.65 -22.35 -16.96
CA LYS A 415 15.88 -21.60 -18.19
C LYS A 415 14.75 -20.59 -18.45
N PRO A 416 15.01 -19.43 -19.07
CA PRO A 416 14.02 -18.36 -19.27
C PRO A 416 12.73 -18.78 -20.01
N GLU A 417 12.78 -19.84 -20.81
CA GLU A 417 11.65 -20.37 -21.58
C GLU A 417 10.46 -20.76 -20.69
N VAL A 418 10.69 -21.08 -19.41
CA VAL A 418 9.61 -21.37 -18.46
C VAL A 418 8.66 -20.18 -18.24
N ALA A 419 9.15 -18.95 -18.43
CA ALA A 419 8.33 -17.74 -18.30
C ALA A 419 7.48 -17.48 -19.55
N ALA A 420 7.82 -18.07 -20.69
CA ALA A 420 7.20 -17.76 -21.98
C ALA A 420 5.67 -17.98 -22.01
N PRO A 421 5.11 -19.09 -21.47
CA PRO A 421 3.66 -19.26 -21.44
C PRO A 421 2.94 -18.17 -20.67
N HIS A 422 3.57 -17.56 -19.67
CA HIS A 422 2.99 -16.50 -18.85
C HIS A 422 3.03 -15.16 -19.56
N PHE A 423 4.14 -14.81 -20.21
CA PHE A 423 4.21 -13.57 -20.99
C PHE A 423 3.28 -13.59 -22.22
N LYS A 424 3.12 -14.74 -22.88
CA LYS A 424 2.23 -14.90 -24.05
C LYS A 424 0.77 -14.60 -23.76
N VAL A 425 0.32 -14.70 -22.51
CA VAL A 425 -1.05 -14.30 -22.12
C VAL A 425 -1.28 -12.82 -22.38
N TYR A 426 -0.26 -11.99 -22.13
CA TYR A 426 -0.37 -10.54 -22.15
C TYR A 426 0.20 -9.89 -23.42
N SER A 427 1.27 -10.49 -23.97
CA SER A 427 2.12 -9.85 -24.98
C SER A 427 2.42 -10.84 -26.11
N GLY A 428 2.22 -10.39 -27.34
CA GLY A 428 2.62 -11.09 -28.57
C GLY A 428 4.11 -11.00 -28.91
N MET A 429 4.93 -10.33 -28.08
CA MET A 429 6.39 -10.28 -28.24
C MET A 429 7.05 -11.64 -27.96
N ASP A 430 8.36 -11.74 -28.17
CA ASP A 430 9.13 -12.97 -28.01
C ASP A 430 10.07 -12.97 -26.79
N LEU A 431 10.73 -14.11 -26.56
CA LEU A 431 11.63 -14.29 -25.42
C LEU A 431 12.83 -13.31 -25.42
N PRO A 432 13.54 -13.07 -26.55
CA PRO A 432 14.58 -12.04 -26.61
C PRO A 432 14.08 -10.67 -26.14
N TYR A 433 12.91 -10.24 -26.63
CA TYR A 433 12.32 -8.97 -26.20
C TYR A 433 12.04 -8.95 -24.70
N TRP A 434 11.46 -10.00 -24.13
CA TRP A 434 11.19 -10.05 -22.68
C TRP A 434 12.47 -10.05 -21.86
N GLN A 435 13.52 -10.74 -22.30
CA GLN A 435 14.80 -10.74 -21.60
C GLN A 435 15.43 -9.34 -21.58
N GLU A 436 15.35 -8.62 -22.71
CA GLU A 436 15.91 -7.28 -22.86
C GLU A 436 15.12 -6.22 -22.06
N TYR A 437 13.79 -6.19 -22.20
CA TYR A 437 12.96 -5.10 -21.70
C TYR A 437 12.22 -5.39 -20.39
N TYR A 438 11.98 -6.66 -20.03
CA TYR A 438 11.26 -7.05 -18.82
C TYR A 438 12.19 -7.70 -17.79
N LEU A 439 11.76 -7.75 -16.53
CA LEU A 439 12.52 -8.33 -15.43
C LEU A 439 12.35 -9.86 -15.42
N LEU A 440 13.15 -10.55 -16.23
CA LEU A 440 13.20 -12.01 -16.30
C LEU A 440 14.60 -12.49 -15.90
N GLY A 441 14.69 -13.30 -14.86
CA GLY A 441 15.96 -13.84 -14.36
C GLY A 441 15.86 -14.38 -12.94
N GLU A 442 16.98 -14.86 -12.39
CA GLU A 442 17.07 -15.21 -10.98
C GLU A 442 16.99 -13.95 -10.09
N ALA A 443 16.69 -14.13 -8.80
CA ALA A 443 16.38 -13.03 -7.90
C ALA A 443 17.47 -11.93 -7.83
N GLU A 444 18.76 -12.31 -7.88
CA GLU A 444 19.86 -11.34 -7.86
C GLU A 444 19.91 -10.51 -9.15
N GLN A 445 19.77 -11.15 -10.31
CA GLN A 445 19.77 -10.49 -11.62
C GLN A 445 18.59 -9.52 -11.74
N VAL A 446 17.41 -9.94 -11.27
CA VAL A 446 16.22 -9.08 -11.22
C VAL A 446 16.46 -7.88 -10.31
N ALA A 447 17.00 -8.09 -9.11
CA ALA A 447 17.28 -7.01 -8.16
C ALA A 447 18.32 -6.01 -8.70
N GLU A 448 19.37 -6.49 -9.37
CA GLU A 448 20.39 -5.64 -9.99
C GLU A 448 19.80 -4.73 -11.08
N ARG A 449 18.96 -5.29 -11.96
CA ARG A 449 18.26 -4.52 -13.00
C ARG A 449 17.32 -3.48 -12.41
N ILE A 450 16.59 -3.83 -11.35
CA ILE A 450 15.75 -2.88 -10.62
C ILE A 450 16.62 -1.73 -10.07
N ARG A 451 17.72 -2.03 -9.35
CA ARG A 451 18.62 -1.01 -8.79
C ARG A 451 19.22 -0.10 -9.87
N ALA A 452 19.71 -0.67 -10.97
CA ALA A 452 20.27 0.09 -12.08
C ALA A 452 19.24 1.07 -12.67
N LYS A 453 17.99 0.61 -12.82
CA LYS A 453 16.93 1.48 -13.31
C LYS A 453 16.56 2.56 -12.31
N ILE A 454 16.45 2.26 -11.02
CA ILE A 454 16.21 3.25 -9.96
C ILE A 454 17.31 4.31 -9.95
N ALA A 455 18.58 3.92 -10.11
CA ALA A 455 19.69 4.86 -10.21
C ALA A 455 19.53 5.80 -11.41
N SER A 456 19.10 5.29 -12.57
CA SER A 456 18.83 6.13 -13.74
C SER A 456 17.70 7.15 -13.54
N LEU A 457 16.76 6.86 -12.64
CA LEU A 457 15.70 7.80 -12.25
C LEU A 457 16.22 8.91 -11.32
N GLY A 458 17.47 8.85 -10.86
CA GLY A 458 17.95 9.65 -9.72
C GLY A 458 17.19 9.27 -8.43
N GLY A 459 16.85 7.98 -8.29
CA GLY A 459 15.99 7.46 -7.23
C GLY A 459 14.49 7.48 -7.57
N CYS A 460 13.72 6.66 -6.86
CA CYS A 460 12.25 6.67 -6.92
C CYS A 460 11.66 6.22 -5.57
N GLU A 461 10.47 6.71 -5.27
CA GLU A 461 9.76 6.39 -4.04
C GLU A 461 8.91 5.12 -4.17
N HIS A 462 8.57 4.73 -5.39
CA HIS A 462 7.69 3.61 -5.67
C HIS A 462 8.33 2.65 -6.67
N VAL A 463 8.30 1.35 -6.36
CA VAL A 463 8.65 0.27 -7.29
C VAL A 463 7.42 -0.61 -7.44
N VAL A 464 6.80 -0.61 -8.62
CA VAL A 464 5.57 -1.37 -8.89
C VAL A 464 5.88 -2.49 -9.89
N LEU A 465 5.87 -3.72 -9.42
CA LEU A 465 6.21 -4.88 -10.23
C LEU A 465 4.95 -5.51 -10.82
N ASN A 466 4.98 -5.93 -12.08
CA ASN A 466 3.83 -6.53 -12.75
C ASN A 466 4.02 -8.06 -12.83
N PRO A 467 3.52 -8.83 -11.85
CA PRO A 467 3.48 -10.28 -11.96
C PRO A 467 2.61 -10.71 -13.14
N LEU A 468 2.97 -11.83 -13.76
CA LEU A 468 2.29 -12.36 -14.95
C LEU A 468 1.09 -13.25 -14.64
N ASN A 469 0.88 -13.59 -13.37
CA ASN A 469 -0.17 -14.48 -12.91
C ASN A 469 -0.40 -14.30 -11.40
N TRP A 470 -1.33 -15.07 -10.85
CA TRP A 470 -1.69 -15.08 -9.43
C TRP A 470 -0.86 -16.07 -8.59
N SER A 471 0.37 -16.41 -9.01
CA SER A 471 1.23 -17.37 -8.29
C SER A 471 1.75 -16.81 -6.97
N THR A 472 1.34 -17.44 -5.87
CA THR A 472 1.87 -17.12 -4.53
C THR A 472 3.37 -17.40 -4.41
N ASP A 473 3.90 -18.43 -5.08
CA ASP A 473 5.35 -18.70 -5.09
C ASP A 473 6.13 -17.55 -5.73
N GLN A 474 5.66 -17.01 -6.86
CA GLN A 474 6.28 -15.82 -7.46
C GLN A 474 6.18 -14.60 -6.55
N LEU A 475 5.03 -14.39 -5.90
CA LEU A 475 4.84 -13.30 -4.95
C LEU A 475 5.81 -13.39 -3.75
N GLU A 476 6.00 -14.59 -3.20
CA GLU A 476 6.90 -14.84 -2.08
C GLU A 476 8.38 -14.71 -2.48
N ARG A 477 8.78 -15.17 -3.66
CA ARG A 477 10.14 -14.94 -4.19
C ARG A 477 10.42 -13.46 -4.39
N LEU A 478 9.46 -12.72 -4.94
CA LEU A 478 9.59 -11.28 -5.06
C LEU A 478 9.85 -10.66 -3.68
N ALA A 479 8.97 -10.92 -2.71
CA ALA A 479 9.06 -10.33 -1.38
C ALA A 479 10.28 -10.78 -0.56
N GLY A 480 10.63 -12.07 -0.61
CA GLY A 480 11.67 -12.68 0.22
C GLY A 480 13.06 -12.66 -0.41
N GLU A 481 13.15 -12.67 -1.73
CA GLU A 481 14.42 -12.77 -2.44
C GLU A 481 14.76 -11.47 -3.19
N VAL A 482 13.82 -10.88 -3.95
CA VAL A 482 14.13 -9.70 -4.78
C VAL A 482 14.12 -8.40 -3.98
N LEU A 483 13.00 -8.07 -3.34
CA LEU A 483 12.81 -6.76 -2.70
C LEU A 483 13.85 -6.44 -1.60
N PRO A 484 14.29 -7.39 -0.76
CA PRO A 484 15.32 -7.13 0.24
C PRO A 484 16.68 -6.78 -0.37
N ARG A 485 16.96 -7.22 -1.61
CA ARG A 485 18.18 -6.89 -2.35
C ARG A 485 18.07 -5.53 -3.03
N VAL A 486 16.87 -5.11 -3.42
CA VAL A 486 16.61 -3.77 -3.97
C VAL A 486 16.69 -2.70 -2.88
N ALA A 487 16.18 -3.01 -1.68
CA ALA A 487 16.14 -2.08 -0.55
C ALA A 487 17.50 -1.88 0.15
N LYS A 488 18.50 -2.72 -0.15
CA LYS A 488 19.86 -2.54 0.37
C LYS A 488 20.51 -1.31 -0.28
N PRO A 489 21.08 -0.39 0.52
CA PRO A 489 21.66 0.85 0.04
C PRO A 489 22.88 0.64 -0.85
#